data_AF-A0A938V6K5-F1
#
_entry.id   AF-A0A938V6K5-F1
#
_cell.length_a   1.000
_cell.length_b   1.000
_cell.length_c   1.000
_cell.angle_alpha   90.00
_cell.angle_beta   90.00
_cell.angle_gamma   90.00
#
_symmetry.space_group_name_H-M   'P 1'
#
loop_
_entity.id
_entity.type
_entity.pdbx_description
1 polymer ?
#
loop_
_entity_poly.entity_id
_entity_poly.type
_entity_poly.pdbx_seq_one_letter_code
_entity_poly.pdbx_strand_id
1 'polypeptide(L)'
;MRRPVPRPVRITLALATLTACSGGARGVNDAALPDSRVDLGIDDAPDMSPDVVGDPATDPEPDALDPSPADFSDVANSLPSTPAGVQLTWLIGMVNASAAGTYQLTQEDYDAHFAKSFRNKLPLADFSNSLLISYESLAPMDVLGYEEDTATDGAMWAQVHSSGFSGWARVGTVLEAGTGLIVWVGVATSPDLDPAFGPLAANQIGLYPQAQYEAANVAGFVVEAVDRGTGSSFDPPITGTVDAKYRYVRLTLPPGTGEVGIKATHTDGQVNWNFGPHLKAGKDRQWVAVYPATAFPSYASSVGLTTVAGKAQVWGVVYWDRGLKPWSLDFDDQNVGCATIAADPALDRVYYASPPLPDASATSTPWNNPSWYAFNVEPVPHTFEVQATGGPLVPSPFPLAADAVTVIQMWYDSTIWPTNPTNEDCGH
;
A
#
# COMPACT_ATOMS: atom_id res chain seq x y z
N MET A 1 -38.24 -12.21 50.12
CA MET A 1 -38.16 -12.19 48.64
C MET A 1 -36.90 -11.44 48.25
N ARG A 2 -35.90 -12.15 47.73
CA ARG A 2 -34.57 -11.61 47.41
C ARG A 2 -34.58 -10.97 46.01
N ARG A 3 -34.07 -9.74 45.88
CA ARG A 3 -33.83 -9.07 44.60
C ARG A 3 -32.58 -9.67 43.92
N PRO A 4 -32.55 -9.82 42.59
CA PRO A 4 -31.36 -10.28 41.89
C PRO A 4 -30.34 -9.13 41.74
N VAL A 5 -29.08 -9.46 41.97
CA VAL A 5 -27.91 -8.60 41.74
C VAL A 5 -27.49 -8.75 40.26
N PRO A 6 -27.23 -7.66 39.52
CA PRO A 6 -26.73 -7.77 38.15
C PRO A 6 -25.28 -8.25 38.14
N ARG A 7 -24.96 -9.21 37.27
CA ARG A 7 -23.58 -9.66 37.02
C ARG A 7 -22.86 -8.67 36.09
N PRO A 8 -21.54 -8.48 36.24
CA PRO A 8 -20.77 -7.67 35.31
C PRO A 8 -20.68 -8.37 33.95
N VAL A 9 -21.01 -7.63 32.89
CA VAL A 9 -20.78 -8.02 31.51
C VAL A 9 -19.28 -7.89 31.23
N ARG A 10 -18.61 -9.00 30.92
CA ARG A 10 -17.27 -8.98 30.33
C ARG A 10 -17.42 -8.54 28.87
N ILE A 11 -16.93 -7.35 28.55
CA ILE A 11 -16.70 -6.92 27.17
C ILE A 11 -15.37 -7.54 26.74
N THR A 12 -15.42 -8.51 25.84
CA THR A 12 -14.25 -9.00 25.14
C THR A 12 -14.01 -8.03 23.97
N LEU A 13 -13.01 -7.15 24.07
CA LEU A 13 -12.51 -6.41 22.91
C LEU A 13 -11.87 -7.41 21.95
N ALA A 14 -12.45 -7.57 20.76
CA ALA A 14 -11.78 -8.23 19.65
C ALA A 14 -10.78 -7.23 19.06
N LEU A 15 -9.51 -7.57 19.18
CA LEU A 15 -8.38 -6.82 18.64
C LEU A 15 -8.38 -7.01 17.11
N ALA A 16 -8.72 -5.97 16.36
CA ALA A 16 -8.61 -5.98 14.90
C ALA A 16 -7.14 -5.80 14.50
N THR A 17 -6.58 -6.82 13.85
CA THR A 17 -5.21 -6.85 13.35
C THR A 17 -5.06 -5.85 12.19
N LEU A 18 -4.18 -4.86 12.33
CA LEU A 18 -3.75 -3.97 11.25
C LEU A 18 -2.81 -4.73 10.31
N THR A 19 -3.24 -4.92 9.06
CA THR A 19 -2.36 -5.40 7.99
C THR A 19 -1.62 -4.20 7.42
N ALA A 20 -0.36 -4.03 7.84
CA ALA A 20 0.57 -3.14 7.15
C ALA A 20 0.81 -3.69 5.73
N CYS A 21 0.65 -2.82 4.73
CA CYS A 21 1.05 -3.07 3.34
C CYS A 21 2.56 -3.23 3.24
N SER A 22 3.06 -4.45 3.52
CA SER A 22 4.22 -5.12 2.93
C SER A 22 4.64 -6.23 3.88
N GLY A 23 4.31 -7.50 3.57
CA GLY A 23 4.82 -8.62 4.36
C GLY A 23 4.07 -9.95 4.16
N GLY A 24 4.55 -10.74 3.20
CA GLY A 24 4.51 -12.21 3.29
C GLY A 24 3.17 -12.90 3.06
N ALA A 25 2.77 -13.05 1.79
CA ALA A 25 1.88 -14.13 1.39
C ALA A 25 2.59 -15.49 1.64
N ARG A 26 2.23 -16.20 2.71
CA ARG A 26 2.48 -17.64 2.78
C ARG A 26 1.63 -18.30 1.70
N GLY A 27 2.30 -18.84 0.69
CA GLY A 27 1.67 -19.55 -0.41
C GLY A 27 0.72 -20.64 0.07
N VAL A 28 -0.50 -20.61 -0.45
CA VAL A 28 -1.45 -21.72 -0.35
C VAL A 28 -1.20 -22.62 -1.54
N ASN A 29 -0.35 -23.63 -1.36
CA ASN A 29 -0.31 -24.88 -2.12
C ASN A 29 0.63 -25.84 -1.39
N ASP A 30 0.06 -26.79 -0.63
CA ASP A 30 0.44 -28.20 -0.77
C ASP A 30 -0.51 -29.11 0.02
N ALA A 31 -1.08 -30.06 -0.70
CA ALA A 31 -1.79 -31.19 -0.16
C ALA A 31 -0.80 -32.21 0.41
N ALA A 32 -1.05 -32.63 1.66
CA ALA A 32 -0.64 -33.88 2.31
C ALA A 32 0.82 -34.36 2.23
N LEU A 33 1.45 -34.53 3.41
CA LEU A 33 2.17 -35.72 3.96
C LEU A 33 3.25 -35.29 5.01
N PRO A 34 3.78 -36.18 5.88
CA PRO A 34 3.39 -36.22 7.29
C PRO A 34 4.51 -35.83 8.29
N ASP A 35 4.04 -35.70 9.52
CA ASP A 35 4.71 -35.63 10.81
C ASP A 35 6.10 -36.30 10.93
N SER A 36 7.10 -35.51 11.35
CA SER A 36 8.28 -36.00 12.07
C SER A 36 8.98 -34.83 12.79
N ARG A 37 8.45 -34.42 13.94
CA ARG A 37 9.22 -33.62 14.91
C ARG A 37 10.20 -34.54 15.64
N VAL A 38 11.48 -34.23 15.47
CA VAL A 38 12.56 -34.74 16.32
C VAL A 38 12.47 -34.07 17.69
N ASP A 39 12.36 -34.94 18.68
CA ASP A 39 12.45 -34.70 20.11
C ASP A 39 13.90 -34.33 20.49
N LEU A 40 14.07 -33.24 21.24
CA LEU A 40 15.28 -32.94 21.99
C LEU A 40 14.89 -32.56 23.41
N GLY A 41 14.39 -33.56 24.15
CA GLY A 41 14.31 -33.49 25.60
C GLY A 41 15.66 -33.20 26.24
N ILE A 42 15.65 -32.26 27.20
CA ILE A 42 16.52 -32.29 28.37
C ILE A 42 15.66 -31.82 29.57
N ASP A 43 15.52 -32.74 30.53
CA ASP A 43 14.83 -32.62 31.82
C ASP A 43 15.67 -31.92 32.92
N ASP A 44 14.93 -31.35 33.88
CA ASP A 44 15.16 -31.24 35.34
C ASP A 44 16.21 -30.30 36.00
N ALA A 45 15.69 -29.14 36.50
CA ALA A 45 15.58 -28.62 37.90
C ALA A 45 16.86 -28.35 38.77
N PRO A 46 16.81 -27.62 39.93
CA PRO A 46 15.67 -26.96 40.63
C PRO A 46 15.92 -25.52 41.18
N ASP A 47 14.84 -24.96 41.71
CA ASP A 47 14.63 -23.76 42.57
C ASP A 47 15.48 -23.74 43.86
N MET A 48 15.95 -22.54 44.26
CA MET A 48 16.07 -22.10 45.66
C MET A 48 16.08 -20.55 45.75
N SER A 49 14.96 -19.98 46.22
CA SER A 49 14.91 -18.65 46.85
C SER A 49 15.52 -18.67 48.27
N PRO A 50 15.91 -17.51 48.83
CA PRO A 50 15.07 -17.00 49.92
C PRO A 50 14.92 -15.47 49.99
N ASP A 51 13.82 -15.08 50.65
CA ASP A 51 13.42 -13.75 51.08
C ASP A 51 14.50 -12.96 51.85
N VAL A 52 14.59 -11.65 51.58
CA VAL A 52 15.06 -10.65 52.57
C VAL A 52 14.15 -9.42 52.52
N VAL A 53 13.57 -9.11 53.68
CA VAL A 53 12.78 -7.92 54.02
C VAL A 53 13.73 -6.81 54.47
N GLY A 54 13.55 -5.58 53.97
CA GLY A 54 14.23 -4.38 54.46
C GLY A 54 13.69 -3.06 53.87
N ASP A 55 13.03 -2.29 54.75
CA ASP A 55 12.48 -0.91 54.78
C ASP A 55 12.71 0.14 53.65
N PRO A 56 11.83 1.19 53.58
CA PRO A 56 11.76 2.17 52.50
C PRO A 56 12.56 3.46 52.77
N ALA A 57 12.65 4.27 51.71
CA ALA A 57 13.20 5.62 51.59
C ALA A 57 14.69 5.69 51.19
N THR A 58 14.92 5.99 49.91
CA THR A 58 15.37 7.33 49.47
C THR A 58 15.19 7.42 47.96
N ASP A 59 14.48 8.46 47.56
CA ASP A 59 14.45 9.02 46.21
C ASP A 59 15.86 9.53 45.85
N PRO A 60 16.43 9.15 44.69
CA PRO A 60 17.37 10.00 43.98
C PRO A 60 16.68 10.59 42.74
N GLU A 61 16.86 11.91 42.62
CA GLU A 61 16.55 12.75 41.45
C GLU A 61 16.94 12.12 40.10
N PRO A 62 16.32 12.60 38.99
CA PRO A 62 16.60 12.10 37.66
C PRO A 62 17.99 12.55 37.21
N ASP A 63 18.98 11.67 37.39
CA ASP A 63 20.24 11.79 36.66
C ASP A 63 19.95 11.60 35.17
N ALA A 64 20.24 12.65 34.41
CA ALA A 64 20.16 12.73 32.98
C ALA A 64 20.89 11.55 32.31
N LEU A 65 20.10 10.66 31.71
CA LEU A 65 20.56 9.93 30.54
C LEU A 65 20.35 10.89 29.35
N ASP A 66 21.43 11.55 28.95
CA ASP A 66 21.56 12.06 27.58
C ASP A 66 22.50 11.10 26.84
N PRO A 67 22.01 9.96 26.33
CA PRO A 67 22.68 9.33 25.22
C PRO A 67 22.37 10.19 24.01
N SER A 68 23.33 11.04 23.67
CA SER A 68 23.29 11.77 22.41
C SER A 68 22.94 10.78 21.31
N PRO A 69 21.85 10.97 20.55
CA PRO A 69 21.51 10.09 19.44
C PRO A 69 22.72 9.97 18.52
N ALA A 70 22.92 8.77 17.96
CA ALA A 70 24.05 8.50 17.09
C ALA A 70 24.15 9.59 16.00
N ASP A 71 25.31 10.24 15.92
CA ASP A 71 25.55 11.32 14.96
C ASP A 71 25.89 10.72 13.59
N PHE A 72 24.99 10.91 12.63
CA PHE A 72 25.14 10.49 11.23
C PHE A 72 25.43 11.67 10.30
N SER A 73 26.14 12.70 10.79
CA SER A 73 26.42 13.95 10.07
C SER A 73 27.04 13.78 8.68
N ASP A 74 27.72 12.68 8.39
CA ASP A 74 28.31 12.44 7.08
C ASP A 74 27.25 12.25 5.96
N VAL A 75 26.04 11.80 6.32
CA VAL A 75 24.85 11.79 5.44
C VAL A 75 24.22 13.19 5.38
N ALA A 76 24.39 14.01 6.42
CA ALA A 76 23.70 15.30 6.61
C ALA A 76 24.06 16.38 5.59
N ASN A 77 25.17 16.24 4.86
CA ASN A 77 25.58 17.23 3.86
C ASN A 77 24.71 17.23 2.58
N SER A 78 23.72 16.34 2.49
CA SER A 78 22.91 16.12 1.28
C SER A 78 21.41 16.47 1.43
N LEU A 79 20.91 16.64 2.67
CA LEU A 79 19.52 16.93 2.98
C LEU A 79 19.42 18.27 3.74
N PRO A 80 18.30 19.01 3.62
CA PRO A 80 18.16 20.29 4.30
C PRO A 80 17.95 20.08 5.81
N SER A 81 18.34 21.05 6.63
CA SER A 81 18.21 20.98 8.09
C SER A 81 16.78 21.28 8.59
N THR A 82 15.76 20.88 7.84
CA THR A 82 14.35 20.94 8.27
C THR A 82 14.05 19.77 9.21
N PRO A 83 12.97 19.80 10.00
CA PRO A 83 12.61 18.67 10.87
C PRO A 83 12.55 17.33 10.11
N ALA A 84 11.90 17.29 8.93
CA ALA A 84 11.85 16.08 8.11
C ALA A 84 13.24 15.68 7.57
N GLY A 85 14.07 16.65 7.18
CA GLY A 85 15.43 16.36 6.73
C GLY A 85 16.31 15.76 7.82
N VAL A 86 16.23 16.26 9.05
CA VAL A 86 16.96 15.71 10.22
C VAL A 86 16.56 14.26 10.48
N GLN A 87 15.25 13.96 10.50
CA GLN A 87 14.75 12.60 10.72
C GLN A 87 15.16 11.65 9.60
N LEU A 88 15.13 12.11 8.35
CA LEU A 88 15.51 11.30 7.19
C LEU A 88 17.03 11.06 7.11
N THR A 89 17.84 12.06 7.47
CA THR A 89 19.30 11.90 7.65
C THR A 89 19.60 10.83 8.70
N TRP A 90 18.94 10.92 9.86
CA TRP A 90 19.10 9.92 10.91
C TRP A 90 18.70 8.52 10.43
N LEU A 91 17.53 8.38 9.80
CA LEU A 91 17.02 7.10 9.31
C LEU A 91 17.99 6.45 8.30
N ILE A 92 18.47 7.21 7.32
CA ILE A 92 19.41 6.72 6.30
C ILE A 92 20.75 6.34 6.93
N GLY A 93 21.27 7.17 7.83
CA GLY A 93 22.51 6.90 8.56
C GLY A 93 22.43 5.64 9.42
N MET A 94 21.32 5.50 10.16
CA MET A 94 21.02 4.33 10.97
C MET A 94 20.97 3.05 10.14
N VAL A 95 20.26 3.05 9.01
CA VAL A 95 20.16 1.89 8.12
C VAL A 95 21.54 1.52 7.55
N ASN A 96 22.32 2.51 7.08
CA ASN A 96 23.66 2.26 6.54
C ASN A 96 24.60 1.67 7.60
N ALA A 97 24.56 2.19 8.83
CA ALA A 97 25.39 1.70 9.93
C ALA A 97 24.93 0.31 10.44
N SER A 98 23.62 0.06 10.47
CA SER A 98 23.05 -1.24 10.82
C SER A 98 23.46 -2.32 9.82
N ALA A 99 23.32 -2.04 8.51
CA ALA A 99 23.76 -2.95 7.45
C ALA A 99 25.28 -3.22 7.47
N ALA A 100 26.09 -2.25 7.92
CA ALA A 100 27.52 -2.42 8.12
C ALA A 100 27.88 -3.18 9.42
N GLY A 101 26.90 -3.49 10.27
CA GLY A 101 27.09 -4.12 11.58
C GLY A 101 27.77 -3.21 12.61
N THR A 102 27.77 -1.89 12.38
CA THR A 102 28.40 -0.89 13.27
C THR A 102 27.41 -0.18 14.19
N TYR A 103 26.11 -0.42 14.00
CA TYR A 103 25.05 0.15 14.82
C TYR A 103 23.95 -0.89 15.06
N GLN A 104 23.33 -0.84 16.24
CA GLN A 104 22.17 -1.64 16.59
C GLN A 104 21.11 -0.70 17.15
N LEU A 105 19.95 -0.65 16.49
CA LEU A 105 18.82 0.19 16.91
C LEU A 105 18.36 -0.21 18.33
N THR A 106 18.40 0.74 19.25
CA THR A 106 17.95 0.55 20.63
C THR A 106 16.50 1.01 20.81
N GLN A 107 15.87 0.63 21.93
CA GLN A 107 14.54 1.14 22.29
C GLN A 107 14.54 2.66 22.51
N GLU A 108 15.64 3.20 23.01
CA GLU A 108 15.78 4.63 23.26
C GLU A 108 15.85 5.43 21.96
N ASP A 109 16.67 4.98 21.00
CA ASP A 109 16.71 5.55 19.65
C ASP A 109 15.34 5.46 18.98
N TYR A 110 14.67 4.31 19.13
CA TYR A 110 13.34 4.11 18.56
C TYR A 110 12.31 5.08 19.15
N ASP A 111 12.37 5.31 20.45
CA ASP A 111 11.47 6.23 21.15
C ASP A 111 11.77 7.71 20.84
N ALA A 112 13.04 8.03 20.59
CA ALA A 112 13.51 9.38 20.26
C ALA A 112 13.17 9.82 18.83
N HIS A 113 13.03 8.88 17.89
CA HIS A 113 12.80 9.20 16.49
C HIS A 113 11.38 8.85 15.99
N PHE A 114 10.68 7.90 16.63
CA PHE A 114 9.35 7.48 16.20
C PHE A 114 8.25 7.91 17.16
N ALA A 115 7.18 8.47 16.59
CA ALA A 115 6.01 8.89 17.32
C ALA A 115 5.31 7.68 17.99
N LYS A 116 4.63 7.92 19.12
CA LYS A 116 3.92 6.86 19.84
C LYS A 116 2.89 6.15 18.97
N SER A 117 2.22 6.89 18.08
CA SER A 117 1.26 6.37 17.10
C SER A 117 1.88 5.34 16.15
N PHE A 118 3.12 5.56 15.69
CA PHE A 118 3.88 4.58 14.90
C PHE A 118 4.32 3.38 15.74
N ARG A 119 4.92 3.63 16.91
CA ARG A 119 5.45 2.57 17.80
C ARG A 119 4.37 1.61 18.29
N ASN A 120 3.14 2.09 18.47
CA ASN A 120 2.00 1.24 18.81
C ASN A 120 1.58 0.30 17.65
N LYS A 121 1.74 0.75 16.40
CA LYS A 121 1.43 -0.06 15.20
C LYS A 121 2.55 -1.05 14.89
N LEU A 122 3.80 -0.63 15.10
CA LEU A 122 5.00 -1.41 14.79
C LEU A 122 5.96 -1.33 15.98
N PRO A 123 5.95 -2.28 16.91
CA PRO A 123 6.93 -2.37 18.00
C PRO A 123 8.36 -2.52 17.46
N LEU A 124 9.37 -2.14 18.27
CA LEU A 124 10.78 -2.20 17.86
C LEU A 124 11.19 -3.58 17.31
N ALA A 125 10.78 -4.66 17.98
CA ALA A 125 11.12 -6.01 17.54
C ALA A 125 10.60 -6.30 16.12
N ASP A 126 9.40 -5.85 15.79
CA ASP A 126 8.80 -6.04 14.47
C ASP A 126 9.45 -5.10 13.44
N PHE A 127 9.72 -3.85 13.81
CA PHE A 127 10.49 -2.91 12.97
C PHE A 127 11.84 -3.50 12.59
N SER A 128 12.63 -3.96 13.56
CA SER A 128 13.96 -4.52 13.35
C SER A 128 13.93 -5.81 12.53
N ASN A 129 12.96 -6.70 12.77
CA ASN A 129 12.89 -8.00 12.10
C ASN A 129 12.21 -7.98 10.72
N SER A 130 11.65 -6.85 10.29
CA SER A 130 10.94 -6.78 9.00
C SER A 130 11.34 -5.56 8.18
N LEU A 131 11.05 -4.38 8.71
CA LEU A 131 11.19 -3.13 7.98
C LEU A 131 12.67 -2.74 7.86
N LEU A 132 13.43 -2.81 8.96
CA LEU A 132 14.85 -2.49 8.94
C LEU A 132 15.63 -3.42 8.00
N ILE A 133 15.43 -4.74 8.07
CA ILE A 133 16.06 -5.71 7.15
C ILE A 133 15.77 -5.37 5.69
N SER A 134 14.54 -4.95 5.39
CA SER A 134 14.16 -4.54 4.02
C SER A 134 14.94 -3.29 3.58
N TYR A 135 15.16 -2.34 4.48
CA TYR A 135 15.92 -1.13 4.22
C TYR A 135 17.43 -1.38 4.15
N GLU A 136 17.96 -2.29 4.95
CA GLU A 136 19.37 -2.70 4.90
C GLU A 136 19.73 -3.31 3.54
N SER A 137 18.78 -3.92 2.82
CA SER A 137 18.98 -4.36 1.43
C SER A 137 19.26 -3.22 0.43
N LEU A 138 18.96 -1.98 0.82
CA LEU A 138 19.26 -0.76 0.08
C LEU A 138 20.58 -0.12 0.53
N ALA A 139 21.23 -0.62 1.58
CA ALA A 139 22.49 -0.07 2.04
C ALA A 139 23.68 -0.56 1.16
N PRO A 140 24.76 0.22 1.05
CA PRO A 140 24.85 1.63 1.45
C PRO A 140 24.02 2.52 0.51
N MET A 141 23.30 3.46 1.10
CA MET A 141 22.51 4.47 0.41
C MET A 141 23.29 5.78 0.27
N ASP A 142 23.50 6.21 -0.96
CA ASP A 142 24.06 7.51 -1.33
C ASP A 142 22.92 8.47 -1.67
N VAL A 143 22.79 9.57 -0.92
CA VAL A 143 21.76 10.58 -1.18
C VAL A 143 22.20 11.49 -2.33
N LEU A 144 21.37 11.58 -3.36
CA LEU A 144 21.64 12.38 -4.56
C LEU A 144 20.85 13.69 -4.63
N GLY A 145 19.77 13.78 -3.87
CA GLY A 145 18.84 14.91 -3.89
C GLY A 145 17.64 14.64 -3.01
N TYR A 146 16.68 15.57 -2.99
CA TYR A 146 15.48 15.43 -2.19
C TYR A 146 14.28 16.14 -2.81
N GLU A 147 13.10 15.75 -2.34
CA GLU A 147 11.82 16.35 -2.63
C GLU A 147 11.10 16.59 -1.30
N GLU A 148 10.65 17.82 -1.06
CA GLU A 148 9.98 18.18 0.19
C GLU A 148 8.54 18.65 -0.03
N ASP A 149 7.70 18.43 0.98
CA ASP A 149 6.46 19.18 1.12
C ASP A 149 6.75 20.56 1.72
N THR A 150 6.94 21.53 0.84
CA THR A 150 7.25 22.93 1.19
C THR A 150 6.15 23.63 1.99
N ALA A 151 4.96 23.05 2.10
CA ALA A 151 3.86 23.67 2.84
C ALA A 151 3.89 23.38 4.34
N THR A 152 4.41 22.23 4.74
CA THR A 152 4.33 21.75 6.13
C THR A 152 5.68 21.40 6.74
N ASP A 153 6.73 21.24 5.92
CA ASP A 153 8.02 20.66 6.30
C ASP A 153 7.90 19.31 7.05
N GLY A 154 6.72 18.68 6.99
CA GLY A 154 6.37 17.48 7.71
C GLY A 154 6.56 16.21 6.89
N ALA A 155 6.93 16.32 5.62
CA ALA A 155 7.18 15.17 4.75
C ALA A 155 8.34 15.44 3.78
N MET A 156 9.16 14.41 3.57
CA MET A 156 10.31 14.47 2.68
C MET A 156 10.60 13.12 2.05
N TRP A 157 11.13 13.16 0.82
CA TRP A 157 11.78 12.04 0.15
C TRP A 157 13.23 12.37 -0.18
N ALA A 158 14.14 11.48 0.19
CA ALA A 158 15.52 11.49 -0.29
C ALA A 158 15.62 10.60 -1.52
N GLN A 159 16.20 11.13 -2.58
CA GLN A 159 16.58 10.37 -3.77
C GLN A 159 17.88 9.65 -3.46
N VAL A 160 17.88 8.32 -3.52
CA VAL A 160 19.04 7.51 -3.15
C VAL A 160 19.48 6.60 -4.29
N HIS A 161 20.79 6.45 -4.42
CA HIS A 161 21.42 5.37 -5.15
C HIS A 161 21.96 4.34 -4.15
N SER A 162 21.79 3.06 -4.46
CA SER A 162 22.29 1.99 -3.62
C SER A 162 23.28 1.14 -4.40
N SER A 163 24.39 0.76 -3.78
CA SER A 163 25.26 -0.28 -4.36
C SER A 163 24.78 -1.70 -4.05
N GLY A 164 23.98 -1.89 -3.00
CA GLY A 164 23.34 -3.16 -2.64
C GLY A 164 22.10 -3.49 -3.49
N PHE A 165 21.42 -2.46 -3.99
CA PHE A 165 20.28 -2.57 -4.88
C PHE A 165 20.60 -1.91 -6.22
N SER A 166 20.64 -2.69 -7.31
CA SER A 166 21.02 -2.19 -8.66
C SER A 166 20.12 -1.09 -9.25
N GLY A 167 19.07 -0.67 -8.54
CA GLY A 167 18.12 0.35 -8.96
C GLY A 167 18.22 1.63 -8.15
N TRP A 168 17.49 2.62 -8.64
CA TRP A 168 17.33 3.90 -7.99
C TRP A 168 16.08 3.89 -7.12
N ALA A 169 16.14 4.53 -5.96
CA ALA A 169 15.03 4.55 -5.02
C ALA A 169 14.82 5.94 -4.42
N ARG A 170 13.66 6.11 -3.79
CA ARG A 170 13.38 7.19 -2.86
C ARG A 170 13.11 6.58 -1.49
N VAL A 171 13.64 7.21 -0.44
CA VAL A 171 13.35 6.87 0.96
C VAL A 171 12.66 8.07 1.58
N GLY A 172 11.51 7.86 2.21
CA GLY A 172 10.64 8.94 2.65
C GLY A 172 10.22 8.81 4.10
N THR A 173 9.87 9.95 4.69
CA THR A 173 9.31 10.03 6.04
C THR A 173 8.18 11.06 6.11
N VAL A 174 7.22 10.82 7.00
CA VAL A 174 6.21 11.80 7.44
C VAL A 174 6.33 11.96 8.95
N LEU A 175 6.17 13.20 9.41
CA LEU A 175 6.27 13.59 10.80
C LEU A 175 4.91 13.88 11.43
N GLU A 176 4.77 13.56 12.71
CA GLU A 176 3.65 14.00 13.54
C GLU A 176 3.74 15.52 13.76
N ALA A 177 2.65 16.23 13.46
CA ALA A 177 2.57 17.66 13.72
C ALA A 177 2.78 17.95 15.22
N GLY A 178 3.71 18.87 15.52
CA GLY A 178 3.98 19.34 16.88
C GLY A 178 5.07 18.58 17.64
N THR A 179 5.35 17.31 17.30
CA THR A 179 6.46 16.56 17.92
C THR A 179 7.68 16.45 17.01
N GLY A 180 7.48 16.50 15.68
CA GLY A 180 8.58 16.32 14.72
C GLY A 180 9.13 14.88 14.69
N LEU A 181 8.38 13.92 15.24
CA LEU A 181 8.73 12.51 15.25
C LEU A 181 8.10 11.77 14.08
N ILE A 182 8.75 10.70 13.63
CA ILE A 182 8.33 9.89 12.49
C ILE A 182 7.02 9.16 12.80
N VAL A 183 6.00 9.37 11.97
CA VAL A 183 4.73 8.62 11.96
C VAL A 183 4.60 7.67 10.78
N TRP A 184 5.49 7.80 9.79
CA TRP A 184 5.50 6.97 8.61
C TRP A 184 6.91 6.96 7.99
N VAL A 185 7.29 5.80 7.44
CA VAL A 185 8.47 5.64 6.58
C VAL A 185 8.10 4.80 5.38
N GLY A 186 8.78 5.01 4.26
CA GLY A 186 8.63 4.13 3.11
C GLY A 186 9.73 4.26 2.08
N VAL A 187 9.74 3.29 1.18
CA VAL A 187 10.68 3.20 0.07
C VAL A 187 9.89 3.02 -1.22
N ALA A 188 10.30 3.73 -2.25
CA ALA A 188 9.77 3.53 -3.59
C ALA A 188 10.90 3.42 -4.62
N THR A 189 10.93 2.33 -5.39
CA THR A 189 11.78 2.26 -6.57
C THR A 189 11.42 3.38 -7.53
N SER A 190 12.43 3.92 -8.20
CA SER A 190 12.34 5.22 -8.86
C SER A 190 13.04 5.21 -10.22
N PRO A 191 12.38 4.64 -11.25
CA PRO A 191 12.95 4.55 -12.60
C PRO A 191 13.32 5.92 -13.15
N ASP A 192 12.59 6.96 -12.79
CA ASP A 192 12.82 8.32 -13.24
C ASP A 192 14.16 8.92 -12.79
N LEU A 193 14.76 8.38 -11.72
CA LEU A 193 16.09 8.75 -11.24
C LEU A 193 17.20 7.98 -11.96
N ASP A 194 16.89 6.87 -12.61
CA ASP A 194 17.88 6.09 -13.35
C ASP A 194 18.31 6.86 -14.60
N PRO A 195 19.60 7.22 -14.77
CA PRO A 195 20.07 7.92 -15.96
C PRO A 195 19.74 7.20 -17.27
N ALA A 196 19.56 5.87 -17.25
CA ALA A 196 19.16 5.09 -18.42
C ALA A 196 17.68 5.28 -18.79
N PHE A 197 16.82 5.68 -17.85
CA PHE A 197 15.39 5.93 -18.08
C PHE A 197 15.10 7.43 -18.16
N GLY A 198 15.71 8.23 -17.27
CA GLY A 198 15.48 9.66 -17.15
C GLY A 198 14.06 10.02 -16.69
N PRO A 199 13.73 11.32 -16.59
CA PRO A 199 12.40 11.77 -16.18
C PRO A 199 11.31 11.32 -17.17
N LEU A 200 10.08 11.13 -16.67
CA LEU A 200 8.93 10.84 -17.52
C LEU A 200 8.65 12.03 -18.45
N ALA A 201 8.54 11.78 -19.76
CA ALA A 201 8.16 12.84 -20.70
C ALA A 201 6.68 13.22 -20.54
N ALA A 202 6.33 14.48 -20.82
CA ALA A 202 4.96 14.98 -20.64
C ALA A 202 3.90 14.26 -21.50
N ASN A 203 4.30 13.64 -22.61
CA ASN A 203 3.44 12.83 -23.47
C ASN A 203 3.51 11.33 -23.14
N GLN A 204 4.18 10.93 -22.07
CA GLN A 204 4.25 9.55 -21.62
C GLN A 204 3.36 9.31 -20.41
N ILE A 205 2.94 8.07 -20.24
CA ILE A 205 2.38 7.56 -18.99
C ILE A 205 3.31 6.48 -18.45
N GLY A 206 3.59 6.51 -17.16
CA GLY A 206 4.37 5.51 -16.45
C GLY A 206 3.49 4.56 -15.65
N LEU A 207 3.70 3.25 -15.79
CA LEU A 207 2.82 2.22 -15.23
C LEU A 207 3.59 1.21 -14.36
N TYR A 208 3.01 0.83 -13.23
CA TYR A 208 3.41 -0.33 -12.42
C TYR A 208 2.32 -1.40 -12.45
N PRO A 209 2.48 -2.42 -13.30
CA PRO A 209 1.61 -3.58 -13.25
C PRO A 209 1.84 -4.39 -11.97
N GLN A 210 0.77 -4.65 -11.23
CA GLN A 210 0.82 -5.36 -9.96
C GLN A 210 -0.10 -6.60 -9.97
N ALA A 211 0.47 -7.73 -9.56
CA ALA A 211 -0.28 -8.90 -9.15
C ALA A 211 -0.93 -8.60 -7.80
N GLN A 212 -2.19 -8.18 -7.81
CA GLN A 212 -2.90 -7.77 -6.58
C GLN A 212 -2.96 -8.86 -5.52
N TYR A 213 -3.10 -10.11 -5.93
CA TYR A 213 -3.16 -11.26 -5.04
C TYR A 213 -1.81 -11.57 -4.34
N GLU A 214 -0.69 -11.10 -4.92
CA GLU A 214 0.65 -11.19 -4.33
C GLU A 214 1.10 -9.88 -3.68
N ALA A 215 0.32 -8.80 -3.85
CA ALA A 215 0.72 -7.43 -3.57
C ALA A 215 2.09 -7.05 -4.16
N ALA A 216 2.46 -7.64 -5.31
CA ALA A 216 3.80 -7.54 -5.90
C ALA A 216 3.75 -6.97 -7.33
N ASN A 217 4.72 -6.10 -7.66
CA ASN A 217 4.90 -5.64 -9.03
C ASN A 217 5.47 -6.75 -9.90
N VAL A 218 4.95 -6.91 -11.11
CA VAL A 218 5.28 -8.03 -12.01
C VAL A 218 6.13 -7.57 -13.21
N ALA A 219 6.85 -8.47 -13.90
CA ALA A 219 7.48 -8.13 -15.20
C ALA A 219 7.27 -9.19 -16.26
N GLY A 220 7.65 -8.85 -17.51
CA GLY A 220 7.43 -9.67 -18.69
C GLY A 220 6.00 -9.58 -19.24
N PHE A 221 5.16 -8.77 -18.62
CA PHE A 221 3.80 -8.49 -19.07
C PHE A 221 3.83 -7.52 -20.24
N VAL A 222 2.92 -7.73 -21.19
CA VAL A 222 2.68 -6.77 -22.26
C VAL A 222 1.49 -5.91 -21.86
N VAL A 223 1.69 -4.60 -21.88
CA VAL A 223 0.62 -3.62 -21.72
C VAL A 223 0.38 -2.89 -23.02
N GLU A 224 -0.86 -2.46 -23.20
CA GLU A 224 -1.33 -1.71 -24.35
C GLU A 224 -2.18 -0.54 -23.85
N ALA A 225 -1.89 0.67 -24.31
CA ALA A 225 -2.82 1.79 -24.17
C ALA A 225 -3.95 1.61 -25.17
N VAL A 226 -5.19 1.81 -24.72
CA VAL A 226 -6.42 1.68 -25.51
C VAL A 226 -7.28 2.92 -25.32
N ASP A 227 -8.19 3.17 -26.25
CA ASP A 227 -9.19 4.22 -26.09
C ASP A 227 -10.06 3.93 -24.86
N ARG A 228 -10.20 4.90 -23.96
CA ARG A 228 -10.90 4.69 -22.68
C ARG A 228 -12.38 4.35 -22.87
N GLY A 229 -13.06 4.99 -23.83
CA GLY A 229 -14.50 4.86 -23.99
C GLY A 229 -14.91 3.59 -24.74
N THR A 230 -14.08 3.15 -25.68
CA THR A 230 -14.38 2.02 -26.57
C THR A 230 -13.55 0.77 -26.29
N GLY A 231 -12.39 0.90 -25.61
CA GLY A 231 -11.47 -0.21 -25.37
C GLY A 231 -10.73 -0.64 -26.63
N SER A 232 -10.87 0.10 -27.73
CA SER A 232 -10.21 -0.22 -28.98
C SER A 232 -8.73 0.18 -28.92
N SER A 233 -7.89 -0.61 -29.59
CA SER A 233 -6.49 -0.28 -29.81
C SER A 233 -6.34 1.04 -30.58
N PHE A 234 -5.29 1.80 -30.27
CA PHE A 234 -4.85 2.88 -31.15
C PHE A 234 -4.28 2.33 -32.46
N ASP A 235 -4.20 3.17 -33.49
CA ASP A 235 -3.57 2.83 -34.78
C ASP A 235 -2.40 3.80 -35.07
N PRO A 236 -1.14 3.34 -35.01
CA PRO A 236 -0.72 1.98 -34.64
C PRO A 236 -0.93 1.69 -33.13
N PRO A 237 -0.97 0.40 -32.71
CA PRO A 237 -1.08 0.05 -31.31
C PRO A 237 0.07 0.60 -30.47
N ILE A 238 -0.25 1.12 -29.29
CA ILE A 238 0.73 1.66 -28.34
C ILE A 238 0.97 0.60 -27.27
N THR A 239 2.05 -0.15 -27.43
CA THR A 239 2.39 -1.27 -26.54
C THR A 239 3.73 -1.04 -25.85
N GLY A 240 3.91 -1.73 -24.73
CA GLY A 240 5.17 -1.78 -24.01
C GLY A 240 5.28 -3.07 -23.22
N THR A 241 6.52 -3.50 -22.99
CA THR A 241 6.81 -4.64 -22.12
C THR A 241 7.30 -4.13 -20.78
N VAL A 242 6.79 -4.72 -19.71
CA VAL A 242 7.19 -4.37 -18.35
C VAL A 242 8.64 -4.76 -18.11
N ASP A 243 9.45 -3.76 -17.77
CA ASP A 243 10.87 -3.89 -17.50
C ASP A 243 11.13 -4.82 -16.31
N ALA A 244 12.15 -5.66 -16.42
CA ALA A 244 12.48 -6.65 -15.40
C ALA A 244 13.13 -6.03 -14.15
N LYS A 245 13.88 -4.93 -14.32
CA LYS A 245 14.63 -4.27 -13.24
C LYS A 245 13.68 -3.50 -12.33
N TYR A 246 12.77 -2.72 -12.91
CA TYR A 246 11.86 -1.83 -12.18
C TYR A 246 10.43 -2.31 -12.08
N ARG A 247 10.05 -3.38 -12.80
CA ARG A 247 8.65 -3.83 -12.89
C ARG A 247 7.73 -2.72 -13.40
N TYR A 248 8.25 -1.93 -14.36
CA TYR A 248 7.69 -0.67 -14.80
C TYR A 248 7.69 -0.56 -16.33
N VAL A 249 6.78 0.23 -16.90
CA VAL A 249 6.72 0.48 -18.34
C VAL A 249 6.25 1.89 -18.64
N ARG A 250 6.81 2.51 -19.68
CA ARG A 250 6.38 3.81 -20.20
C ARG A 250 5.71 3.61 -21.55
N LEU A 251 4.54 4.22 -21.71
CA LEU A 251 3.84 4.27 -22.98
C LEU A 251 3.84 5.71 -23.49
N THR A 252 4.26 5.92 -24.74
CA THR A 252 4.21 7.23 -25.39
C THR A 252 2.84 7.41 -26.03
N LEU A 253 2.09 8.39 -25.55
CA LEU A 253 0.74 8.69 -26.04
C LEU A 253 0.80 9.75 -27.15
N PRO A 254 -0.07 9.67 -28.17
CA PRO A 254 -0.21 10.70 -29.19
C PRO A 254 -0.54 12.07 -28.56
N PRO A 255 -0.07 13.18 -29.15
CA PRO A 255 -0.42 14.52 -28.67
C PRO A 255 -1.95 14.72 -28.62
N GLY A 256 -2.43 15.34 -27.54
CA GLY A 256 -3.86 15.60 -27.34
C GLY A 256 -4.67 14.37 -26.89
N THR A 257 -4.05 13.21 -26.68
CA THR A 257 -4.71 12.06 -26.06
C THR A 257 -5.17 12.45 -24.66
N GLY A 258 -6.46 12.27 -24.39
CA GLY A 258 -7.04 12.46 -23.07
C GLY A 258 -6.71 11.29 -22.13
N GLU A 259 -7.74 10.81 -21.44
CA GLU A 259 -7.64 9.61 -20.61
C GLU A 259 -7.66 8.35 -21.50
N VAL A 260 -6.85 7.36 -21.13
CA VAL A 260 -6.74 6.06 -21.80
C VAL A 260 -7.20 4.93 -20.88
N GLY A 261 -7.55 3.79 -21.45
CA GLY A 261 -7.55 2.52 -20.73
C GLY A 261 -6.19 1.83 -20.88
N ILE A 262 -5.87 0.93 -19.97
CA ILE A 262 -4.69 0.06 -20.08
C ILE A 262 -5.15 -1.39 -20.14
N LYS A 263 -4.83 -2.07 -21.24
CA LYS A 263 -4.99 -3.51 -21.40
C LYS A 263 -3.68 -4.19 -21.04
N ALA A 264 -3.69 -5.04 -20.02
CA ALA A 264 -2.57 -5.85 -19.59
C ALA A 264 -2.86 -7.33 -19.88
N THR A 265 -1.94 -8.00 -20.58
CA THR A 265 -2.06 -9.45 -20.85
C THR A 265 -1.16 -10.20 -19.89
N HIS A 266 -1.76 -11.04 -19.04
CA HIS A 266 -1.06 -11.92 -18.13
C HIS A 266 -0.33 -13.04 -18.88
N THR A 267 0.71 -13.61 -18.27
CA THR A 267 1.56 -14.64 -18.90
C THR A 267 0.82 -15.95 -19.20
N ASP A 268 -0.31 -16.20 -18.54
CA ASP A 268 -1.24 -17.31 -18.80
C ASP A 268 -2.29 -16.97 -19.88
N GLY A 269 -2.24 -15.76 -20.45
CA GLY A 269 -3.18 -15.28 -21.46
C GLY A 269 -4.38 -14.50 -20.90
N GLN A 270 -4.56 -14.40 -19.58
CA GLN A 270 -5.66 -13.62 -19.00
C GLN A 270 -5.53 -12.13 -19.34
N VAL A 271 -6.58 -11.56 -19.91
CA VAL A 271 -6.62 -10.13 -20.23
C VAL A 271 -7.26 -9.36 -19.08
N ASN A 272 -6.61 -8.27 -18.69
CA ASN A 272 -7.03 -7.34 -17.66
C ASN A 272 -7.16 -5.93 -18.27
N TRP A 273 -8.34 -5.34 -18.21
CA TRP A 273 -8.59 -3.97 -18.66
C TRP A 273 -8.61 -3.05 -17.45
N ASN A 274 -7.83 -1.99 -17.44
CA ASN A 274 -7.75 -1.04 -16.34
C ASN A 274 -8.22 0.33 -16.80
N PHE A 275 -9.16 0.90 -16.07
CA PHE A 275 -9.72 2.21 -16.36
C PHE A 275 -9.72 3.09 -15.11
N GLY A 276 -9.37 4.36 -15.29
CA GLY A 276 -9.37 5.35 -14.21
C GLY A 276 -8.96 6.75 -14.71
N PRO A 277 -9.39 7.83 -14.04
CA PRO A 277 -9.18 9.22 -14.49
C PRO A 277 -7.71 9.70 -14.41
N HIS A 278 -6.84 8.90 -13.78
CA HIS A 278 -5.40 9.18 -13.68
C HIS A 278 -4.59 8.49 -14.78
N LEU A 279 -5.21 7.62 -15.58
CA LEU A 279 -4.56 6.99 -16.73
C LEU A 279 -4.51 7.97 -17.92
N LYS A 280 -3.56 8.91 -17.87
CA LYS A 280 -3.34 9.94 -18.91
C LYS A 280 -1.88 10.37 -19.01
N ALA A 281 -1.54 11.11 -20.06
CA ALA A 281 -0.19 11.62 -20.29
C ALA A 281 0.31 12.48 -19.11
N GLY A 282 1.60 12.40 -18.83
CA GLY A 282 2.29 13.11 -17.74
C GLY A 282 2.07 12.50 -16.35
N LYS A 283 1.26 11.43 -16.23
CA LYS A 283 1.09 10.71 -14.98
C LYS A 283 2.09 9.56 -14.90
N ASP A 284 2.82 9.51 -13.80
CA ASP A 284 3.81 8.48 -13.52
C ASP A 284 3.31 7.51 -12.45
N ARG A 285 3.93 6.34 -12.37
CA ARG A 285 3.70 5.33 -11.32
C ARG A 285 2.25 4.90 -11.20
N GLN A 286 1.51 4.96 -12.31
CA GLN A 286 0.11 4.62 -12.33
C GLN A 286 -0.04 3.12 -12.12
N TRP A 287 -0.91 2.80 -11.18
CA TRP A 287 -1.11 1.43 -10.77
C TRP A 287 -2.02 0.70 -11.76
N VAL A 288 -1.61 -0.50 -12.20
CA VAL A 288 -2.36 -1.33 -13.16
C VAL A 288 -2.51 -2.73 -12.55
N ALA A 289 -3.74 -3.16 -12.27
CA ALA A 289 -3.97 -4.51 -11.79
C ALA A 289 -3.78 -5.53 -12.91
N VAL A 290 -3.12 -6.62 -12.56
CA VAL A 290 -3.06 -7.80 -13.40
C VAL A 290 -3.39 -9.03 -12.57
N TYR A 291 -4.43 -9.74 -12.99
CA TYR A 291 -4.87 -10.98 -12.38
C TYR A 291 -4.59 -12.17 -13.31
N PRO A 292 -4.16 -13.32 -12.76
CA PRO A 292 -4.14 -14.58 -13.49
C PRO A 292 -5.56 -15.08 -13.73
N ALA A 293 -5.73 -16.01 -14.65
CA ALA A 293 -7.02 -16.63 -14.98
C ALA A 293 -7.68 -17.31 -13.77
N THR A 294 -6.91 -17.68 -12.75
CA THR A 294 -7.39 -18.37 -11.55
C THR A 294 -7.91 -17.46 -10.44
N ALA A 295 -7.62 -16.15 -10.48
CA ALA A 295 -7.96 -15.25 -9.37
C ALA A 295 -9.47 -15.06 -9.19
N PHE A 296 -10.18 -14.70 -10.26
CA PHE A 296 -11.62 -14.46 -10.19
C PHE A 296 -12.48 -15.70 -9.94
N PRO A 297 -12.15 -16.89 -10.47
CA PRO A 297 -12.76 -18.13 -10.01
C PRO A 297 -12.66 -18.33 -8.49
N SER A 298 -11.51 -17.99 -7.89
CA SER A 298 -11.34 -18.06 -6.43
C SER A 298 -12.25 -17.05 -5.70
N TYR A 299 -12.29 -15.79 -6.14
CA TYR A 299 -13.15 -14.77 -5.53
C TYR A 299 -14.64 -15.08 -5.68
N ALA A 300 -15.09 -15.51 -6.86
CA ALA A 300 -16.48 -15.91 -7.09
C ALA A 300 -16.90 -17.06 -6.17
N SER A 301 -16.01 -18.06 -5.97
CA SER A 301 -16.30 -19.21 -5.12
C SER A 301 -16.53 -18.83 -3.65
N SER A 302 -15.87 -17.78 -3.16
CA SER A 302 -16.02 -17.29 -1.77
C SER A 302 -17.44 -16.80 -1.45
N VAL A 303 -18.19 -16.40 -2.49
CA VAL A 303 -19.59 -15.95 -2.39
C VAL A 303 -20.57 -16.95 -3.02
N GLY A 304 -20.13 -18.20 -3.21
CA GLY A 304 -20.98 -19.29 -3.72
C GLY A 304 -21.31 -19.19 -5.20
N LEU A 305 -20.48 -18.51 -6.00
CA LEU A 305 -20.63 -18.38 -7.43
C LEU A 305 -19.56 -19.17 -8.20
N THR A 306 -19.86 -19.46 -9.47
CA THR A 306 -18.91 -19.96 -10.46
C THR A 306 -18.83 -18.95 -11.61
N THR A 307 -17.64 -18.70 -12.13
CA THR A 307 -17.45 -17.84 -13.31
C THR A 307 -18.02 -18.53 -14.57
N VAL A 308 -18.69 -17.75 -15.42
CA VAL A 308 -19.34 -18.22 -16.65
C VAL A 308 -18.55 -17.75 -17.86
N ALA A 309 -18.23 -18.68 -18.77
CA ALA A 309 -17.54 -18.37 -20.01
C ALA A 309 -18.36 -17.38 -20.88
N GLY A 310 -17.68 -16.46 -21.55
CA GLY A 310 -18.27 -15.38 -22.32
C GLY A 310 -18.75 -14.19 -21.47
N LYS A 311 -18.62 -14.23 -20.14
CA LYS A 311 -18.96 -13.11 -19.26
C LYS A 311 -17.72 -12.35 -18.80
N ALA A 312 -17.89 -11.07 -18.54
CA ALA A 312 -16.88 -10.23 -17.92
C ALA A 312 -16.87 -10.41 -16.40
N GLN A 313 -15.71 -10.16 -15.80
CA GLN A 313 -15.59 -10.03 -14.35
C GLN A 313 -15.11 -8.63 -14.01
N VAL A 314 -15.67 -8.01 -12.97
CA VAL A 314 -15.36 -6.64 -12.60
C VAL A 314 -14.81 -6.59 -11.19
N TRP A 315 -13.72 -5.87 -11.01
CA TRP A 315 -13.25 -5.40 -9.71
C TRP A 315 -13.10 -3.90 -9.77
N GLY A 316 -13.65 -3.21 -8.79
CA GLY A 316 -13.51 -1.76 -8.72
C GLY A 316 -13.05 -1.32 -7.35
N VAL A 317 -12.49 -0.12 -7.34
CA VAL A 317 -11.92 0.49 -6.13
C VAL A 317 -12.31 1.96 -6.09
N VAL A 318 -12.63 2.45 -4.90
CA VAL A 318 -13.04 3.84 -4.67
C VAL A 318 -11.99 4.58 -3.84
N TYR A 319 -11.32 5.54 -4.46
CA TYR A 319 -10.29 6.34 -3.83
C TYR A 319 -10.69 7.81 -3.69
N TRP A 320 -9.99 8.52 -2.81
CA TRP A 320 -9.98 9.96 -2.68
C TRP A 320 -8.57 10.47 -3.00
N ASP A 321 -8.46 11.27 -4.07
CA ASP A 321 -7.21 11.94 -4.43
C ASP A 321 -7.09 13.20 -3.58
N ARG A 322 -6.28 13.15 -2.53
CA ARG A 322 -6.00 14.29 -1.65
C ARG A 322 -5.26 15.45 -2.34
N GLY A 323 -4.95 15.34 -3.64
CA GLY A 323 -4.29 16.40 -4.42
C GLY A 323 -2.84 16.61 -3.99
N LEU A 324 -2.33 15.72 -3.14
CA LEU A 324 -0.95 15.71 -2.74
C LEU A 324 -0.09 15.25 -3.93
N LYS A 325 1.19 15.64 -3.94
CA LYS A 325 2.12 15.34 -5.05
C LYS A 325 2.08 13.82 -5.40
N PRO A 326 2.45 13.39 -6.62
CA PRO A 326 2.39 11.97 -7.05
C PRO A 326 3.14 10.97 -6.15
N TRP A 327 3.90 11.48 -5.19
CA TRP A 327 4.72 10.78 -4.20
C TRP A 327 4.21 11.00 -2.76
N SER A 328 3.01 11.54 -2.55
CA SER A 328 2.52 11.75 -1.19
C SER A 328 2.27 10.45 -0.46
N LEU A 329 2.59 10.48 0.82
CA LEU A 329 2.84 9.32 1.67
C LEU A 329 1.64 8.86 2.49
N ASP A 330 0.51 9.53 2.32
CA ASP A 330 -0.71 9.22 3.06
C ASP A 330 -1.58 8.28 2.23
N PHE A 331 -1.23 6.99 2.23
CA PHE A 331 -2.05 5.93 1.61
C PHE A 331 -3.26 5.56 2.47
N ASP A 332 -3.17 5.77 3.79
CA ASP A 332 -4.17 5.33 4.77
C ASP A 332 -5.50 6.12 4.68
N ASP A 333 -5.47 7.34 4.13
CA ASP A 333 -6.66 8.20 3.96
C ASP A 333 -7.13 8.28 2.50
N GLN A 334 -6.58 7.49 1.58
CA GLN A 334 -7.07 7.49 0.19
C GLN A 334 -8.31 6.63 0.00
N ASN A 335 -8.65 5.76 0.95
CA ASN A 335 -9.77 4.83 0.80
C ASN A 335 -11.09 5.54 1.09
N VAL A 336 -12.09 5.31 0.24
CA VAL A 336 -13.46 5.78 0.49
C VAL A 336 -14.32 4.63 1.01
N GLY A 337 -14.61 4.69 2.31
CA GLY A 337 -15.54 3.80 3.02
C GLY A 337 -17.02 4.18 2.81
N CYS A 338 -17.89 3.21 3.08
CA CYS A 338 -19.35 3.23 2.85
C CYS A 338 -19.80 3.63 1.45
N ALA A 339 -18.93 3.51 0.45
CA ALA A 339 -19.32 3.71 -0.91
C ALA A 339 -20.26 2.58 -1.36
N THR A 340 -21.32 2.94 -2.07
CA THR A 340 -22.18 1.99 -2.78
C THR A 340 -22.09 2.23 -4.27
N ILE A 341 -22.20 1.14 -5.04
CA ILE A 341 -22.03 1.15 -6.49
C ILE A 341 -23.37 0.84 -7.17
N ALA A 342 -23.77 1.73 -8.07
CA ALA A 342 -24.83 1.49 -9.03
C ALA A 342 -24.22 1.39 -10.43
N ALA A 343 -24.92 0.70 -11.34
CA ALA A 343 -24.49 0.60 -12.72
C ALA A 343 -25.68 0.64 -13.70
N ASP A 344 -25.40 1.05 -14.93
CA ASP A 344 -26.31 0.98 -16.07
C ASP A 344 -25.59 0.39 -17.31
N PRO A 345 -26.00 -0.79 -17.83
CA PRO A 345 -27.09 -1.64 -17.36
C PRO A 345 -26.94 -2.08 -15.90
N ALA A 346 -28.07 -2.35 -15.25
CA ALA A 346 -28.07 -2.79 -13.85
C ALA A 346 -27.34 -4.13 -13.70
N LEU A 347 -26.44 -4.20 -12.72
CA LEU A 347 -25.81 -5.45 -12.31
C LEU A 347 -26.77 -6.28 -11.47
N ASP A 348 -26.71 -7.61 -11.61
CA ASP A 348 -27.47 -8.53 -10.76
C ASP A 348 -27.11 -8.36 -9.28
N ARG A 349 -25.80 -8.21 -9.01
CA ARG A 349 -25.28 -8.01 -7.66
C ARG A 349 -23.89 -7.38 -7.66
N VAL A 350 -23.67 -6.50 -6.69
CA VAL A 350 -22.36 -6.00 -6.28
C VAL A 350 -21.98 -6.67 -4.96
N TYR A 351 -20.74 -7.14 -4.86
CA TYR A 351 -20.15 -7.71 -3.65
C TYR A 351 -19.08 -6.76 -3.14
N TYR A 352 -19.13 -6.38 -1.87
CA TYR A 352 -18.11 -5.53 -1.27
C TYR A 352 -17.09 -6.38 -0.54
N ALA A 353 -15.84 -5.95 -0.54
CA ALA A 353 -14.78 -6.68 0.15
C ALA A 353 -14.97 -6.59 1.67
N SER A 354 -14.86 -7.73 2.37
CA SER A 354 -14.57 -7.79 3.79
C SER A 354 -13.20 -8.49 3.90
N PRO A 355 -12.12 -7.78 4.26
CA PRO A 355 -10.76 -8.21 3.95
C PRO A 355 -10.48 -9.69 4.29
N PRO A 356 -9.93 -10.48 3.35
CA PRO A 356 -9.46 -10.10 2.01
C PRO A 356 -10.41 -10.47 0.86
N LEU A 357 -11.64 -10.93 1.13
CA LEU A 357 -12.51 -11.55 0.11
C LEU A 357 -13.85 -10.80 -0.04
N PRO A 358 -14.54 -10.95 -1.19
CA PRO A 358 -15.91 -10.46 -1.32
C PRO A 358 -16.83 -11.10 -0.26
N ASP A 359 -17.71 -10.30 0.33
CA ASP A 359 -18.71 -10.74 1.31
C ASP A 359 -20.11 -10.47 0.78
N ALA A 360 -20.94 -11.52 0.73
CA ALA A 360 -22.32 -11.42 0.29
C ALA A 360 -23.21 -10.60 1.24
N SER A 361 -22.84 -10.48 2.52
CA SER A 361 -23.59 -9.74 3.53
C SER A 361 -23.26 -8.24 3.55
N ALA A 362 -22.11 -7.84 3.01
CA ALA A 362 -21.70 -6.46 2.95
C ALA A 362 -22.57 -5.67 1.95
N THR A 363 -22.94 -4.45 2.33
CA THR A 363 -23.82 -3.57 1.54
C THR A 363 -23.13 -2.32 1.01
N SER A 364 -21.91 -2.06 1.46
CA SER A 364 -21.05 -0.93 1.05
C SER A 364 -19.58 -1.29 1.29
N THR A 365 -18.65 -0.48 0.77
CA THR A 365 -17.22 -0.64 1.08
C THR A 365 -16.96 -0.44 2.58
N PRO A 366 -16.13 -1.25 3.25
CA PRO A 366 -15.62 -0.93 4.58
C PRO A 366 -14.56 0.18 4.52
N TRP A 367 -14.35 0.86 5.65
CA TRP A 367 -13.34 1.92 5.77
C TRP A 367 -11.94 1.48 5.31
N ASN A 368 -11.52 0.30 5.72
CA ASN A 368 -10.18 -0.22 5.46
C ASN A 368 -10.02 -0.93 4.11
N ASN A 369 -11.08 -1.04 3.31
CA ASN A 369 -11.00 -1.68 2.00
C ASN A 369 -12.05 -1.11 1.03
N PRO A 370 -11.67 -0.22 0.10
CA PRO A 370 -12.61 0.41 -0.83
C PRO A 370 -12.99 -0.46 -2.03
N SER A 371 -12.69 -1.77 -1.98
CA SER A 371 -12.89 -2.68 -3.10
C SER A 371 -14.32 -3.23 -3.18
N TRP A 372 -14.78 -3.45 -4.40
CA TRP A 372 -16.01 -4.17 -4.73
C TRP A 372 -15.83 -5.01 -5.99
N TYR A 373 -16.76 -5.95 -6.19
CA TYR A 373 -16.71 -6.95 -7.24
C TYR A 373 -18.09 -7.14 -7.86
N ALA A 374 -18.11 -7.44 -9.16
CA ALA A 374 -19.27 -7.97 -9.85
C ALA A 374 -18.83 -9.13 -10.73
N PHE A 375 -19.58 -10.23 -10.68
CA PHE A 375 -19.23 -11.47 -11.38
C PHE A 375 -20.24 -11.76 -12.49
N ASN A 376 -19.79 -12.44 -13.53
CA ASN A 376 -20.63 -12.91 -14.63
C ASN A 376 -21.42 -11.79 -15.34
N VAL A 377 -20.79 -10.62 -15.48
CA VAL A 377 -21.39 -9.43 -16.08
C VAL A 377 -21.48 -9.58 -17.60
N GLU A 378 -22.54 -9.05 -18.20
CA GLU A 378 -22.62 -9.00 -19.66
C GLU A 378 -21.47 -8.18 -20.24
N PRO A 379 -20.78 -8.67 -21.29
CA PRO A 379 -19.65 -7.97 -21.91
C PRO A 379 -20.13 -6.84 -22.84
N VAL A 380 -20.87 -5.90 -22.26
CA VAL A 380 -21.38 -4.68 -22.91
C VAL A 380 -20.89 -3.47 -22.12
N PRO A 381 -20.85 -2.27 -22.72
CA PRO A 381 -20.50 -1.06 -21.99
C PRO A 381 -21.41 -0.84 -20.78
N HIS A 382 -20.82 -0.56 -19.62
CA HIS A 382 -21.53 -0.20 -18.39
C HIS A 382 -21.07 1.17 -17.92
N THR A 383 -22.01 1.94 -17.42
CA THR A 383 -21.76 3.18 -16.69
C THR A 383 -21.85 2.88 -15.21
N PHE A 384 -20.88 3.31 -14.40
CA PHE A 384 -20.88 3.09 -12.95
C PHE A 384 -21.00 4.41 -12.21
N GLU A 385 -21.83 4.43 -11.18
CA GLU A 385 -22.01 5.55 -10.27
C GLU A 385 -21.60 5.12 -8.87
N VAL A 386 -20.80 5.96 -8.21
CA VAL A 386 -20.43 5.79 -6.80
C VAL A 386 -21.25 6.76 -5.97
N GLN A 387 -21.93 6.24 -4.95
CA GLN A 387 -22.58 7.04 -3.94
C GLN A 387 -21.80 6.92 -2.63
N ALA A 388 -21.31 8.05 -2.13
CA ALA A 388 -20.66 8.22 -0.83
C ALA A 388 -21.14 9.54 -0.19
N THR A 389 -20.58 9.96 0.94
CA THR A 389 -20.95 11.25 1.55
C THR A 389 -20.39 12.40 0.72
N GLY A 390 -21.25 13.13 0.03
CA GLY A 390 -20.85 14.09 -1.01
C GLY A 390 -21.46 13.67 -2.35
N GLY A 391 -21.66 14.60 -3.29
CA GLY A 391 -22.34 14.28 -4.55
C GLY A 391 -21.68 13.11 -5.31
N PRO A 392 -22.45 12.36 -6.13
CA PRO A 392 -21.92 11.19 -6.83
C PRO A 392 -20.80 11.58 -7.81
N LEU A 393 -19.89 10.65 -8.06
CA LEU A 393 -18.90 10.81 -9.14
C LEU A 393 -19.59 10.90 -10.50
N VAL A 394 -19.01 11.66 -11.42
CA VAL A 394 -19.50 11.73 -12.80
C VAL A 394 -19.40 10.33 -13.42
N PRO A 395 -20.52 9.73 -13.84
CA PRO A 395 -20.49 8.38 -14.38
C PRO A 395 -19.68 8.34 -15.68
N SER A 396 -18.87 7.30 -15.85
CA SER A 396 -18.09 7.04 -17.07
C SER A 396 -18.47 5.68 -17.64
N PRO A 397 -18.73 5.57 -18.96
CA PRO A 397 -18.91 4.27 -19.59
C PRO A 397 -17.57 3.55 -19.69
N PHE A 398 -17.56 2.27 -19.33
CA PHE A 398 -16.41 1.38 -19.49
C PHE A 398 -16.79 0.18 -20.35
N PRO A 399 -16.00 -0.12 -21.38
CA PRO A 399 -16.22 -1.29 -22.21
C PRO A 399 -15.81 -2.54 -21.42
N LEU A 400 -16.74 -3.48 -21.28
CA LEU A 400 -16.47 -4.78 -20.70
C LEU A 400 -16.21 -5.80 -21.80
N ALA A 401 -15.19 -6.64 -21.64
CA ALA A 401 -14.83 -7.70 -22.58
C ALA A 401 -15.16 -9.09 -22.02
N ALA A 402 -15.61 -10.00 -22.88
CA ALA A 402 -15.87 -11.39 -22.53
C ALA A 402 -14.59 -12.09 -22.06
N ASP A 403 -14.70 -12.95 -21.05
CA ASP A 403 -13.59 -13.73 -20.48
C ASP A 403 -12.41 -12.88 -19.99
N ALA A 404 -12.67 -11.61 -19.69
CA ALA A 404 -11.68 -10.65 -19.21
C ALA A 404 -12.03 -10.16 -17.80
N VAL A 405 -10.99 -9.69 -17.11
CA VAL A 405 -11.13 -8.92 -15.88
C VAL A 405 -11.12 -7.45 -16.25
N THR A 406 -12.10 -6.69 -15.75
CA THR A 406 -12.13 -5.24 -15.86
C THR A 406 -11.94 -4.62 -14.47
N VAL A 407 -10.96 -3.74 -14.39
CA VAL A 407 -10.54 -3.00 -13.22
C VAL A 407 -11.00 -1.56 -13.38
N ILE A 408 -11.81 -1.09 -12.43
CA ILE A 408 -12.37 0.26 -12.46
C ILE A 408 -11.89 1.03 -11.23
N GLN A 409 -11.01 2.01 -11.46
CA GLN A 409 -10.53 2.91 -10.42
C GLN A 409 -11.35 4.19 -10.45
N MET A 410 -12.07 4.46 -9.37
CA MET A 410 -12.93 5.62 -9.22
C MET A 410 -12.35 6.54 -8.17
N TRP A 411 -12.22 7.83 -8.50
CA TRP A 411 -11.50 8.78 -7.68
C TRP A 411 -12.33 10.02 -7.41
N TYR A 412 -12.45 10.38 -6.14
CA TYR A 412 -12.92 11.69 -5.70
C TYR A 412 -11.76 12.66 -5.68
N ASP A 413 -11.79 13.67 -6.54
CA ASP A 413 -10.73 14.69 -6.65
C ASP A 413 -10.86 15.71 -5.50
N SER A 414 -9.80 15.90 -4.70
CA SER A 414 -9.81 16.86 -3.58
C SER A 414 -10.10 18.30 -3.97
N THR A 415 -9.88 18.69 -5.23
CA THR A 415 -10.26 20.01 -5.73
C THR A 415 -11.77 20.21 -5.80
N ILE A 416 -12.53 19.12 -5.90
CA ILE A 416 -14.00 19.09 -5.90
C ILE A 416 -14.53 18.63 -4.53
N TRP A 417 -13.86 17.67 -3.88
CA TRP A 417 -14.19 17.13 -2.55
C TRP A 417 -13.03 17.38 -1.57
N PRO A 418 -12.95 18.55 -0.92
CA PRO A 418 -11.79 18.93 -0.07
C PRO A 418 -11.54 18.03 1.14
N THR A 419 -12.49 17.17 1.49
CA THR A 419 -12.40 16.17 2.56
C THR A 419 -12.76 14.80 1.99
N ASN A 420 -12.18 13.74 2.56
CA ASN A 420 -12.51 12.36 2.19
C ASN A 420 -14.04 12.14 2.32
N PRO A 421 -14.75 11.74 1.26
CA PRO A 421 -16.22 11.59 1.23
C PRO A 421 -16.74 10.35 1.98
N THR A 422 -16.05 9.94 3.03
CA THR A 422 -16.45 8.87 3.93
C THR A 422 -17.56 9.33 4.87
N ASN A 423 -18.39 8.39 5.34
CA ASN A 423 -19.31 8.68 6.44
C ASN A 423 -18.58 8.44 7.77
N GLU A 424 -18.67 9.37 8.72
CA GLU A 424 -18.08 9.21 10.07
C GLU A 424 -18.65 7.95 10.78
N ASP A 425 -19.86 7.53 10.38
CA ASP A 425 -20.55 6.34 10.88
C ASP A 425 -20.18 5.02 10.16
N CYS A 426 -19.14 5.01 9.31
CA CYS A 426 -18.61 3.81 8.65
C CYS A 426 -17.89 2.85 9.62
N GLY A 427 -18.59 2.43 10.69
CA GLY A 427 -18.26 1.31 11.57
C GLY A 427 -16.80 1.20 12.02
N HIS A 428 -16.49 1.78 13.18
CA HIS A 428 -15.39 1.32 14.02
C HIS A 428 -15.66 -0.07 14.61
#